data_AF-A0AAD1ACE1-F1
#
_entry.id   AF-A0AAD1ACE1-F1
#
_cell.length_a   1.000
_cell.length_b   1.000
_cell.length_c   1.000
_cell.angle_alpha   90.00
_cell.angle_beta   90.00
_cell.angle_gamma   90.00
#
_symmetry.space_group_name_H-M   'P 1'
#
loop_
_entity.id
_entity.type
_entity.pdbx_description
1 polymer ?
#
loop_
_entity_poly.entity_id
_entity_poly.type
_entity_poly.pdbx_seq_one_letter_code
_entity_poly.pdbx_strand_id
1 'polypeptide(L)'
;MTTLDDSRVDAAPRAAAAPPAPVAQRPPAAAPAKDLRVAALVRFAVSITVLTVVGRAFLGFEQSWTQWLVSLASAYAFELAFEAIDAKATGRRPAFAGGGRALVVFLLPAHIMGSAIALLIYPGDRYLEFVLANAVAAASKLLFRVPVGGRWRHVLNPSNAAISVMLLFFSWVGPAPPYHFTENVSGIWDWIVPAILLSTGLLLNIKLTRKWPLMLAWFVGFVLQALVRDVFLGDRFASIMSVPMGTAFVLFTCYMITDPGTTPTKPGRQWLFGLSIAAVYGVLAALGVPYGLFYSLTLVCLGRGIGLGVLALVRRRQAVPTPAATSVLAVPSARPTPLLVRE
;
A
#
# COMPACT_ATOMS: atom_id res chain seq x y z
N MET A 1 -66.59 -5.11 71.60
CA MET A 1 -65.14 -5.44 71.65
C MET A 1 -64.90 -6.50 70.59
N THR A 2 -64.07 -6.20 69.58
CA THR A 2 -63.29 -7.14 68.73
C THR A 2 -64.07 -8.22 67.93
N THR A 3 -64.25 -8.07 66.59
CA THR A 3 -63.37 -8.59 65.49
C THR A 3 -63.37 -10.14 65.42
N LEU A 4 -63.55 -10.88 64.32
CA LEU A 4 -63.12 -10.70 62.93
C LEU A 4 -63.98 -11.54 61.96
N ASP A 5 -64.03 -11.02 60.74
CA ASP A 5 -64.51 -11.54 59.46
C ASP A 5 -63.68 -12.74 58.97
N ASP A 6 -64.36 -13.76 58.44
CA ASP A 6 -63.81 -15.05 58.03
C ASP A 6 -63.84 -15.13 56.50
N SER A 7 -62.74 -14.71 55.87
CA SER A 7 -62.52 -14.93 54.44
C SER A 7 -61.02 -15.07 54.12
N ARG A 8 -60.56 -16.31 53.95
CA ARG A 8 -59.26 -16.60 53.32
C ARG A 8 -59.41 -17.68 52.27
N VAL A 9 -59.52 -17.21 51.03
CA VAL A 9 -59.25 -17.97 49.81
C VAL A 9 -57.73 -17.99 49.62
N ASP A 10 -57.16 -19.19 49.48
CA ASP A 10 -55.75 -19.40 49.19
C ASP A 10 -55.37 -18.80 47.82
N ALA A 11 -54.55 -17.75 47.83
CA ALA A 11 -53.92 -17.19 46.64
C ALA A 11 -52.42 -17.54 46.65
N ALA A 12 -52.02 -18.37 45.69
CA ALA A 12 -50.61 -18.68 45.42
C ALA A 12 -49.80 -17.40 45.07
N PRO A 13 -48.52 -17.31 45.48
CA PRO A 13 -47.72 -16.12 45.24
C PRO A 13 -47.39 -15.97 43.75
N ARG A 14 -47.84 -14.86 43.15
CA ARG A 14 -47.40 -14.40 41.82
C ARG A 14 -45.90 -14.12 41.86
N ALA A 15 -45.13 -14.86 41.07
CA ALA A 15 -43.72 -14.57 40.80
C ALA A 15 -43.60 -13.17 40.19
N ALA A 16 -42.81 -12.30 40.83
CA ALA A 16 -42.50 -10.97 40.34
C ALA A 16 -41.73 -11.06 39.01
N ALA A 17 -42.24 -10.40 37.97
CA ALA A 17 -41.57 -10.31 36.68
C ALA A 17 -40.26 -9.51 36.82
N ALA A 18 -39.16 -10.08 36.30
CA ALA A 18 -37.86 -9.43 36.27
C ALA A 18 -37.89 -8.13 35.44
N PRO A 19 -37.13 -7.09 35.82
CA PRO A 19 -37.10 -5.85 35.08
C PRO A 19 -36.52 -6.05 33.66
N PRO A 20 -37.01 -5.30 32.65
CA PRO A 20 -36.53 -5.43 31.28
C PRO A 20 -35.04 -5.09 31.19
N ALA A 21 -34.29 -5.93 30.47
CA ALA A 21 -32.87 -5.74 30.24
C ALA A 21 -32.58 -4.39 29.56
N PRO A 22 -31.49 -3.69 29.92
CA PRO A 22 -31.16 -2.41 29.32
C PRO A 22 -30.91 -2.58 27.82
N VAL A 23 -31.63 -1.79 27.02
CA VAL A 23 -31.45 -1.71 25.57
C VAL A 23 -30.02 -1.28 25.29
N ALA A 24 -29.21 -2.19 24.73
CA ALA A 24 -27.84 -1.90 24.35
C ALA A 24 -27.82 -0.75 23.34
N GLN A 25 -27.39 0.43 23.80
CA GLN A 25 -27.21 1.60 22.93
C GLN A 25 -26.16 1.26 21.88
N ARG A 26 -26.56 1.31 20.61
CA ARG A 26 -25.67 1.12 19.48
C ARG A 26 -24.60 2.23 19.55
N PRO A 27 -23.31 1.89 19.56
CA PRO A 27 -22.26 2.90 19.66
C PRO A 27 -22.42 3.91 18.51
N PRO A 28 -22.19 5.21 18.77
CA PRO A 28 -22.35 6.24 17.76
C PRO A 28 -21.51 5.89 16.53
N ALA A 29 -22.11 6.00 15.35
CA ALA A 29 -21.43 5.75 14.09
C ALA A 29 -20.15 6.59 14.04
N ALA A 30 -19.01 5.91 13.89
CA ALA A 30 -17.72 6.57 13.81
C ALA A 30 -17.78 7.66 12.72
N ALA A 31 -17.42 8.89 13.09
CA ALA A 31 -17.33 10.02 12.17
C ALA A 31 -16.54 9.62 10.91
N PRO A 32 -16.94 10.10 9.70
CA PRO A 32 -16.30 9.70 8.46
C PRO A 32 -14.81 10.00 8.56
N ALA A 33 -13.99 8.95 8.53
CA ALA A 33 -12.55 9.09 8.61
C ALA A 33 -12.11 10.06 7.50
N LYS A 34 -11.72 11.28 7.90
CA LYS A 34 -11.05 12.26 7.04
C LYS A 34 -10.07 11.50 6.15
N ASP A 35 -10.11 11.77 4.84
CA ASP A 35 -9.52 10.94 3.79
C ASP A 35 -7.98 10.98 3.81
N LEU A 36 -7.39 10.42 4.88
CA LEU A 36 -5.97 10.46 5.21
C LEU A 36 -5.14 9.85 4.08
N ARG A 37 -5.73 8.86 3.38
CA ARG A 37 -5.14 8.24 2.20
C ARG A 37 -5.01 9.22 1.05
N VAL A 38 -6.08 9.94 0.69
CA VAL A 38 -6.02 10.95 -0.37
C VAL A 38 -5.08 12.08 0.03
N ALA A 39 -5.13 12.53 1.28
CA ALA A 39 -4.22 13.56 1.78
C ALA A 39 -2.74 13.12 1.77
N ALA A 40 -2.46 11.83 1.95
CA ALA A 40 -1.12 11.28 1.78
C ALA A 40 -0.73 11.24 0.30
N LEU A 41 -1.60 10.71 -0.57
CA LEU A 41 -1.35 10.63 -2.02
C LEU A 41 -1.09 12.00 -2.65
N VAL A 42 -1.87 13.03 -2.28
CA VAL A 42 -1.65 14.40 -2.76
C VAL A 42 -0.27 14.89 -2.37
N ARG A 43 0.13 14.70 -1.11
CA ARG A 43 1.45 15.16 -0.64
C ARG A 43 2.59 14.39 -1.29
N PHE A 44 2.48 13.08 -1.46
CA PHE A 44 3.48 12.29 -2.18
C PHE A 44 3.59 12.72 -3.64
N ALA A 45 2.46 12.94 -4.32
CA ALA A 45 2.45 13.43 -5.69
C ALA A 45 3.12 14.80 -5.78
N VAL A 46 2.72 15.77 -4.95
CA VAL A 46 3.35 17.10 -4.92
C VAL A 46 4.84 17.01 -4.59
N SER A 47 5.24 16.22 -3.61
CA SER A 47 6.65 16.10 -3.22
C SER A 47 7.50 15.51 -4.34
N ILE A 48 7.06 14.43 -5.00
CA ILE A 48 7.81 13.85 -6.12
C ILE A 48 7.82 14.76 -7.34
N THR A 49 6.74 15.51 -7.61
CA THR A 49 6.71 16.52 -8.69
C THR A 49 7.72 17.64 -8.40
N VAL A 50 7.64 18.25 -7.21
CA VAL A 50 8.52 19.36 -6.82
C VAL A 50 9.97 18.90 -6.82
N LEU A 51 10.26 17.72 -6.28
CA LEU A 51 11.59 17.14 -6.32
C LEU A 51 12.09 16.96 -7.76
N THR A 52 11.24 16.43 -8.64
CA THR A 52 11.62 16.19 -10.04
C THR A 52 11.87 17.52 -10.77
N VAL A 53 11.02 18.52 -10.55
CA VAL A 53 11.16 19.84 -11.18
C VAL A 53 12.40 20.56 -10.67
N VAL A 54 12.58 20.65 -9.35
CA VAL A 54 13.75 21.30 -8.72
C VAL A 54 15.03 20.55 -9.09
N GLY A 55 15.00 19.22 -9.08
CA GLY A 55 16.14 18.39 -9.44
C GLY A 55 16.60 18.60 -10.88
N ARG A 56 15.66 18.66 -11.82
CA ARG A 56 15.94 18.94 -13.24
C ARG A 56 16.36 20.38 -13.48
N ALA A 57 15.77 21.34 -12.77
CA ALA A 57 16.07 22.75 -12.98
C ALA A 57 17.41 23.19 -12.33
N PHE A 58 17.76 22.63 -11.18
CA PHE A 58 18.87 23.13 -10.36
C PHE A 58 19.93 22.08 -10.02
N LEU A 59 19.55 20.82 -9.79
CA LEU A 59 20.49 19.79 -9.33
C LEU A 59 21.21 19.06 -10.47
N GLY A 60 20.81 19.31 -11.72
CA GLY A 60 21.45 18.74 -12.90
C GLY A 60 21.02 17.31 -13.20
N PHE A 61 19.74 16.98 -13.03
CA PHE A 61 19.26 15.64 -13.44
C PHE A 61 19.54 15.40 -14.92
N GLU A 62 20.47 14.49 -15.19
CA GLU A 62 20.96 14.06 -16.51
C GLU A 62 19.83 13.72 -17.50
N GLN A 63 18.78 13.07 -17.02
CA GLN A 63 17.62 12.73 -17.84
C GLN A 63 16.90 13.96 -18.40
N SER A 64 16.32 13.83 -19.60
CA SER A 64 15.56 14.91 -20.25
C SER A 64 14.15 15.08 -19.68
N TRP A 65 13.58 16.29 -19.80
CA TRP A 65 12.18 16.58 -19.48
C TRP A 65 11.21 15.64 -20.23
N THR A 66 11.54 15.34 -21.48
CA THR A 66 10.75 14.45 -22.34
C THR A 66 10.61 13.05 -21.74
N GLN A 67 11.68 12.48 -21.16
CA GLN A 67 11.61 11.17 -20.50
C GLN A 67 10.61 11.15 -19.35
N TRP A 68 10.60 12.20 -18.52
CA TRP A 68 9.63 12.32 -17.42
C TRP A 68 8.20 12.48 -17.93
N LEU A 69 7.99 13.34 -18.93
CA LEU A 69 6.65 13.57 -19.51
C LEU A 69 6.11 12.33 -20.23
N VAL A 70 6.95 11.59 -20.95
CA VAL A 70 6.57 10.30 -21.58
C VAL A 70 6.20 9.27 -20.53
N SER A 71 6.97 9.17 -19.44
CA SER A 71 6.65 8.27 -18.34
C SER A 71 5.32 8.63 -17.68
N LEU A 72 5.06 9.92 -17.42
CA LEU A 72 3.79 10.39 -16.85
C LEU A 72 2.61 10.13 -17.79
N ALA A 73 2.74 10.47 -19.06
CA ALA A 73 1.69 10.29 -20.06
C ALA A 73 1.32 8.81 -20.19
N SER A 74 2.32 7.93 -20.28
CA SER A 74 2.09 6.48 -20.35
C SER A 74 1.48 5.93 -19.06
N ALA A 75 1.96 6.35 -17.87
CA ALA A 75 1.37 5.96 -16.60
C ALA A 75 -0.13 6.30 -16.51
N TYR A 76 -0.52 7.52 -16.93
CA TYR A 76 -1.91 7.94 -16.96
C TYR A 76 -2.73 7.16 -17.98
N ALA A 77 -2.18 6.98 -19.19
CA ALA A 77 -2.86 6.25 -20.25
C ALA A 77 -3.18 4.81 -19.83
N PHE A 78 -2.21 4.08 -19.27
CA PHE A 78 -2.45 2.71 -18.81
C PHE A 78 -3.40 2.62 -17.63
N GLU A 79 -3.31 3.52 -16.64
CA GLU A 79 -4.22 3.48 -15.49
C GLU A 79 -5.67 3.78 -15.93
N LEU A 80 -5.88 4.75 -16.82
CA LEU A 80 -7.19 5.06 -17.38
C LEU A 80 -7.73 3.91 -18.24
N ALA A 81 -6.90 3.35 -19.12
CA ALA A 81 -7.29 2.26 -20.00
C ALA A 81 -7.69 1.01 -19.22
N PHE A 82 -6.86 0.59 -18.26
CA PHE A 82 -7.13 -0.61 -17.47
C PHE A 82 -8.36 -0.45 -16.57
N GLU A 83 -8.56 0.73 -15.98
CA GLU A 83 -9.76 1.03 -15.23
C GLU A 83 -11.01 1.05 -16.11
N ALA A 84 -10.94 1.61 -17.31
CA ALA A 84 -12.06 1.61 -18.25
C ALA A 84 -12.42 0.19 -18.71
N ILE A 85 -11.41 -0.65 -18.99
CA ILE A 85 -11.59 -2.05 -19.37
C ILE A 85 -12.20 -2.84 -18.23
N ASP A 86 -11.64 -2.74 -17.01
CA ASP A 86 -12.14 -3.45 -15.83
C ASP A 86 -13.56 -2.98 -15.47
N ALA A 87 -13.82 -1.68 -15.57
CA ALA A 87 -15.14 -1.11 -15.30
C ALA A 87 -16.20 -1.63 -16.28
N LYS A 88 -15.86 -1.65 -17.59
CA LYS A 88 -16.73 -2.18 -18.64
C LYS A 88 -16.96 -3.68 -18.47
N ALA A 89 -15.92 -4.45 -18.18
CA ALA A 89 -16.01 -5.90 -17.99
C ALA A 89 -16.86 -6.30 -16.77
N THR A 90 -16.88 -5.46 -15.72
CA THR A 90 -17.63 -5.74 -14.48
C THR A 90 -18.95 -4.97 -14.37
N GLY A 91 -19.36 -4.25 -15.43
CA GLY A 91 -20.61 -3.47 -15.44
C GLY A 91 -20.66 -2.33 -14.41
N ARG A 92 -19.51 -1.90 -13.88
CA ARG A 92 -19.41 -0.81 -12.92
C ARG A 92 -19.07 0.50 -13.62
N ARG A 93 -19.38 1.62 -12.97
CA ARG A 93 -18.89 2.93 -13.44
C ARG A 93 -17.38 3.05 -13.19
N PRO A 94 -16.58 3.58 -14.14
CA PRO A 94 -15.16 3.85 -13.90
C PRO A 94 -14.97 4.82 -12.74
N ALA A 95 -13.94 4.59 -11.92
CA ALA A 95 -13.65 5.41 -10.74
C ALA A 95 -13.35 6.87 -11.08
N PHE A 96 -12.81 7.14 -12.27
CA PHE A 96 -12.54 8.50 -12.75
C PHE A 96 -13.77 9.23 -13.30
N ALA A 97 -14.92 8.56 -13.47
CA ALA A 97 -16.11 9.13 -14.10
C ALA A 97 -16.93 10.07 -13.17
N GLY A 98 -16.52 10.25 -11.91
CA GLY A 98 -17.19 11.10 -10.92
C GLY A 98 -16.90 12.60 -11.01
N GLY A 99 -16.46 13.10 -12.17
CA GLY A 99 -16.07 14.49 -12.41
C GLY A 99 -14.58 14.79 -12.20
N GLY A 100 -14.18 16.06 -12.37
CA GLY A 100 -12.76 16.46 -12.40
C GLY A 100 -11.98 16.11 -11.12
N ARG A 101 -12.59 16.27 -9.94
CA ARG A 101 -11.95 15.87 -8.67
C ARG A 101 -11.73 14.36 -8.58
N ALA A 102 -12.69 13.55 -9.03
CA ALA A 102 -12.56 12.10 -9.04
C ALA A 102 -11.44 11.65 -9.97
N LEU A 103 -11.35 12.26 -11.16
CA LEU A 103 -10.27 12.03 -12.11
C LEU A 103 -8.90 12.37 -11.51
N VAL A 104 -8.73 13.55 -10.89
CA VAL A 104 -7.45 13.95 -10.29
C VAL A 104 -7.05 12.98 -9.16
N VAL A 105 -7.97 12.68 -8.24
CA VAL A 105 -7.70 11.75 -7.13
C VAL A 105 -7.35 10.34 -7.65
N PHE A 106 -8.01 9.91 -8.72
CA PHE A 106 -7.74 8.64 -9.39
C PHE A 106 -6.34 8.59 -10.01
N LEU A 107 -5.86 9.70 -10.58
CA LEU A 107 -4.56 9.77 -11.24
C LEU A 107 -3.37 9.98 -10.28
N LEU A 108 -3.59 10.38 -9.02
CA LEU A 108 -2.49 10.60 -8.05
C LEU A 108 -1.54 9.39 -7.91
N PRO A 109 -2.00 8.14 -7.74
CA PRO A 109 -1.10 6.99 -7.67
C PRO A 109 -0.34 6.75 -8.97
N ALA A 110 -0.97 6.98 -10.14
CA ALA A 110 -0.32 6.86 -11.44
C ALA A 110 0.76 7.94 -11.63
N HIS A 111 0.53 9.16 -11.14
CA HIS A 111 1.52 10.25 -11.17
C HIS A 111 2.77 9.90 -10.37
N ILE A 112 2.58 9.40 -9.13
CA ILE A 112 3.67 8.99 -8.25
C ILE A 112 4.45 7.85 -8.90
N MET A 113 3.75 6.84 -9.42
CA MET A 113 4.34 5.68 -10.09
C MET A 113 5.15 6.07 -11.32
N GLY A 114 4.59 6.86 -12.24
CA GLY A 114 5.26 7.29 -13.47
C GLY A 114 6.46 8.19 -13.19
N SER A 115 6.35 9.10 -12.21
CA SER A 115 7.49 9.91 -11.77
C SER A 115 8.58 9.06 -11.12
N ALA A 116 8.21 8.10 -10.27
CA ALA A 116 9.17 7.21 -9.62
C ALA A 116 9.91 6.33 -10.63
N ILE A 117 9.21 5.78 -11.63
CA ILE A 117 9.85 5.03 -12.71
C ILE A 117 10.85 5.92 -13.45
N ALA A 118 10.42 7.11 -13.88
CA ALA A 118 11.30 8.06 -14.58
C ALA A 118 12.58 8.35 -13.77
N LEU A 119 12.43 8.62 -12.47
CA LEU A 119 13.54 8.95 -11.58
C LEU A 119 14.50 7.79 -11.30
N LEU A 120 14.07 6.54 -11.42
CA LEU A 120 14.81 5.41 -10.85
C LEU A 120 15.34 4.41 -11.88
N ILE A 121 14.89 4.45 -13.13
CA ILE A 121 15.51 3.72 -14.24
C ILE A 121 16.25 4.67 -15.16
N TYR A 122 17.32 4.18 -15.77
CA TYR A 122 18.12 4.88 -16.76
C TYR A 122 18.26 4.01 -18.00
N PRO A 123 17.41 4.21 -19.03
CA PRO A 123 17.47 3.48 -20.30
C PRO A 123 18.20 4.26 -21.42
N GLY A 124 18.89 5.36 -21.09
CA GLY A 124 19.40 6.31 -22.09
C GLY A 124 18.27 6.98 -22.87
N ASP A 125 18.46 7.19 -24.18
CA ASP A 125 17.50 7.90 -25.06
C ASP A 125 16.29 7.07 -25.48
N ARG A 126 16.09 5.90 -24.86
CA ARG A 126 15.06 4.96 -25.26
C ARG A 126 13.77 5.20 -24.47
N TYR A 127 12.83 5.90 -25.10
CA TYR A 127 11.59 6.33 -24.46
C TYR A 127 10.59 5.19 -24.23
N LEU A 128 10.64 4.13 -25.05
CA LEU A 128 9.70 3.00 -24.97
C LEU A 128 9.85 2.19 -23.68
N GLU A 129 11.02 2.23 -23.05
CA GLU A 129 11.34 1.56 -21.80
C GLU A 129 10.55 2.15 -20.64
N PHE A 130 10.33 3.47 -20.64
CA PHE A 130 9.42 4.11 -19.67
C PHE A 130 7.97 3.68 -19.93
N VAL A 131 7.55 3.62 -21.19
CA VAL A 131 6.19 3.18 -21.55
C VAL A 131 5.97 1.73 -21.11
N LEU A 132 6.92 0.84 -21.42
CA LEU A 132 6.87 -0.56 -21.05
C LEU A 132 6.89 -0.74 -19.52
N ALA A 133 7.76 -0.03 -18.81
CA ALA A 133 7.81 -0.06 -17.36
C ALA A 133 6.46 0.35 -16.75
N ASN A 134 5.82 1.41 -17.25
CA ASN A 134 4.50 1.83 -16.78
C ASN A 134 3.40 0.80 -17.11
N ALA A 135 3.47 0.13 -18.27
CA ALA A 135 2.57 -0.96 -18.62
C ALA A 135 2.71 -2.14 -17.62
N VAL A 136 3.95 -2.55 -17.33
CA VAL A 136 4.26 -3.60 -16.34
C VAL A 136 3.80 -3.20 -14.94
N ALA A 137 4.01 -1.93 -14.55
CA ALA A 137 3.57 -1.42 -13.27
C ALA A 137 2.04 -1.47 -13.13
N ALA A 138 1.31 -1.00 -14.15
CA ALA A 138 -0.15 -1.06 -14.18
C ALA A 138 -0.65 -2.51 -14.17
N ALA A 139 -0.03 -3.40 -14.96
CA ALA A 139 -0.40 -4.82 -15.03
C ALA A 139 -0.15 -5.54 -13.70
N SER A 140 0.97 -5.25 -13.03
CA SER A 140 1.31 -5.89 -11.74
C SER A 140 0.26 -5.62 -10.66
N LYS A 141 -0.38 -4.44 -10.66
CA LYS A 141 -1.51 -4.12 -9.77
C LYS A 141 -2.71 -5.01 -10.01
N LEU A 142 -2.94 -5.45 -11.25
CA LEU A 142 -4.08 -6.30 -11.64
C LEU A 142 -3.79 -7.77 -11.34
N LEU A 143 -2.60 -8.24 -11.72
CA LEU A 143 -2.22 -9.66 -11.68
C LEU A 143 -1.91 -10.14 -10.26
N PHE A 144 -1.17 -9.35 -9.47
CA PHE A 144 -0.67 -9.80 -8.17
C PHE A 144 -1.51 -9.25 -7.02
N ARG A 145 -2.70 -9.82 -6.84
CA ARG A 145 -3.64 -9.43 -5.78
C ARG A 145 -3.91 -10.57 -4.80
N VAL A 146 -4.04 -10.23 -3.52
CA VAL A 146 -4.47 -11.18 -2.48
C VAL A 146 -5.57 -10.57 -1.61
N PRO A 147 -6.48 -11.38 -1.05
CA PRO A 147 -7.53 -10.86 -0.18
C PRO A 147 -6.95 -10.49 1.19
N VAL A 148 -6.97 -9.20 1.51
CA VAL A 148 -6.51 -8.66 2.80
C VAL A 148 -7.64 -7.88 3.46
N GLY A 149 -8.15 -8.41 4.57
CA GLY A 149 -9.27 -7.79 5.30
C GLY A 149 -10.54 -7.69 4.45
N GLY A 150 -10.87 -8.76 3.72
CA GLY A 150 -12.08 -8.84 2.88
C GLY A 150 -12.01 -8.08 1.56
N ARG A 151 -10.90 -7.38 1.25
CA ARG A 151 -10.72 -6.68 -0.03
C ARG A 151 -9.51 -7.21 -0.77
N TRP A 152 -9.62 -7.33 -2.09
CA TRP A 152 -8.48 -7.62 -2.96
C TRP A 152 -7.54 -6.41 -3.00
N ARG A 153 -6.27 -6.65 -2.72
CA ARG A 153 -5.22 -5.62 -2.75
C ARG A 153 -4.01 -6.15 -3.49
N HIS A 154 -3.35 -5.28 -4.24
CA HIS A 154 -2.07 -5.62 -4.84
C HIS A 154 -1.03 -5.82 -3.73
N VAL A 155 -0.08 -6.73 -3.97
CA VAL A 155 0.97 -7.06 -2.99
C VAL A 155 2.34 -6.51 -3.36
N LEU A 156 2.59 -6.30 -4.64
CA LEU A 156 3.85 -5.76 -5.15
C LEU A 156 3.76 -4.24 -5.25
N ASN A 157 4.85 -3.55 -4.89
CA ASN A 157 4.98 -2.12 -5.16
C ASN A 157 5.03 -1.95 -6.69
N PRO A 158 4.04 -1.28 -7.31
CA PRO A 158 3.90 -1.30 -8.77
C PRO A 158 5.12 -0.76 -9.52
N SER A 159 5.68 0.37 -9.08
CA SER A 159 6.87 0.93 -9.71
C SER A 159 8.08 0.03 -9.44
N ASN A 160 8.29 -0.45 -8.22
CA ASN A 160 9.42 -1.33 -7.92
C ASN A 160 9.37 -2.66 -8.70
N ALA A 161 8.17 -3.24 -8.86
CA ALA A 161 7.97 -4.45 -9.64
C ALA A 161 8.32 -4.23 -11.10
N ALA A 162 7.89 -3.11 -11.68
CA ALA A 162 8.27 -2.73 -13.04
C ALA A 162 9.78 -2.53 -13.16
N ILE A 163 10.41 -1.78 -12.26
CA ILE A 163 11.87 -1.59 -12.26
C ILE A 163 12.59 -2.94 -12.19
N SER A 164 12.15 -3.84 -11.30
CA SER A 164 12.74 -5.17 -11.18
C SER A 164 12.63 -5.97 -12.49
N VAL A 165 11.47 -5.94 -13.14
CA VAL A 165 11.27 -6.59 -14.44
C VAL A 165 12.17 -5.96 -15.51
N MET A 166 12.24 -4.63 -15.56
CA MET A 166 13.07 -3.93 -16.53
C MET A 166 14.56 -4.29 -16.36
N LEU A 167 15.07 -4.24 -15.14
CA LEU A 167 16.47 -4.59 -14.83
C LEU A 167 16.79 -6.06 -15.06
N LEU A 168 15.80 -6.96 -14.93
CA LEU A 168 16.00 -8.40 -15.14
C LEU A 168 16.04 -8.78 -16.62
N PHE A 169 15.17 -8.19 -17.44
CA PHE A 169 14.99 -8.60 -18.84
C PHE A 169 15.73 -7.71 -19.85
N PHE A 170 16.11 -6.49 -19.47
CA PHE A 170 16.71 -5.52 -20.38
C PHE A 170 18.08 -5.09 -19.87
N SER A 171 19.14 -5.70 -20.39
CA SER A 171 20.52 -5.47 -19.95
C SER A 171 21.03 -4.04 -20.17
N TRP A 172 20.38 -3.26 -21.03
CA TRP A 172 20.69 -1.85 -21.26
C TRP A 172 19.93 -0.88 -20.35
N VAL A 173 19.01 -1.38 -19.53
CA VAL A 173 18.32 -0.57 -18.53
C VAL A 173 19.08 -0.70 -17.22
N GLY A 174 19.64 0.41 -16.75
CA GLY A 174 20.26 0.51 -15.44
C GLY A 174 19.35 1.18 -14.42
N PRO A 175 19.66 1.11 -13.12
CA PRO A 175 19.12 2.03 -12.15
C PRO A 175 19.70 3.43 -12.40
N ALA A 176 18.94 4.47 -12.04
CA ALA A 176 19.47 5.83 -12.02
C ALA A 176 20.74 5.89 -11.14
N PRO A 177 21.90 6.28 -11.70
CA PRO A 177 23.14 6.28 -10.95
C PRO A 177 23.12 7.38 -9.87
N PRO A 178 23.86 7.25 -8.76
CA PRO A 178 23.77 8.22 -7.67
C PRO A 178 24.10 9.67 -8.06
N TYR A 179 25.07 9.87 -8.97
CA TYR A 179 25.47 11.20 -9.45
C TYR A 179 24.35 11.91 -10.23
N HIS A 180 23.40 11.15 -10.81
CA HIS A 180 22.26 11.66 -11.58
C HIS A 180 21.44 12.69 -10.79
N PHE A 181 21.50 12.67 -9.46
CA PHE A 181 20.69 13.57 -8.64
C PHE A 181 21.37 14.87 -8.20
N THR A 182 22.68 15.03 -8.45
CA THR A 182 23.47 16.14 -7.88
C THR A 182 24.60 16.62 -8.80
N GLU A 183 24.52 16.37 -10.11
CA GLU A 183 25.57 16.71 -11.09
C GLU A 183 26.01 18.19 -11.06
N ASN A 184 25.06 19.12 -10.88
CA ASN A 184 25.35 20.57 -10.89
C ASN A 184 25.81 21.11 -9.53
N VAL A 185 26.06 20.23 -8.58
CA VAL A 185 26.27 20.58 -7.18
C VAL A 185 27.60 19.99 -6.72
N SER A 186 28.34 20.73 -5.90
CA SER A 186 29.59 20.25 -5.32
C SER A 186 29.86 20.88 -3.94
N GLY A 187 30.73 20.23 -3.16
CA GLY A 187 31.22 20.74 -1.88
C GLY A 187 30.22 20.53 -0.76
N ILE A 188 29.89 21.58 0.01
CA ILE A 188 28.94 21.45 1.13
C ILE A 188 27.54 21.04 0.69
N TRP A 189 27.18 21.41 -0.54
CA TRP A 189 25.86 21.14 -1.09
C TRP A 189 25.62 19.65 -1.42
N ASP A 190 26.68 18.87 -1.61
CA ASP A 190 26.62 17.40 -1.78
C ASP A 190 26.03 16.70 -0.55
N TRP A 191 26.13 17.35 0.62
CA TRP A 191 25.56 16.86 1.87
C TRP A 191 24.19 17.47 2.15
N ILE A 192 24.03 18.76 1.89
CA ILE A 192 22.79 19.49 2.18
C ILE A 192 21.63 18.95 1.34
N VAL A 193 21.84 18.70 0.05
CA VAL A 193 20.76 18.28 -0.86
C VAL A 193 20.20 16.90 -0.45
N PRO A 194 21.00 15.83 -0.31
CA PRO A 194 20.50 14.55 0.20
C PRO A 194 19.90 14.65 1.61
N ALA A 195 20.46 15.50 2.49
CA ALA A 195 19.92 15.70 3.83
C ALA A 195 18.52 16.33 3.81
N ILE A 196 18.26 17.31 2.94
CA ILE A 196 16.94 17.89 2.73
C ILE A 196 15.97 16.82 2.20
N LEU A 197 16.39 16.04 1.19
CA LEU A 197 15.58 14.96 0.62
C LEU A 197 15.18 13.92 1.66
N LEU A 198 16.16 13.47 2.45
CA LEU A 198 15.95 12.52 3.53
C LEU A 198 15.03 13.11 4.59
N SER A 199 15.24 14.37 4.99
CA SER A 199 14.43 15.04 6.02
C SER A 199 12.98 15.19 5.58
N THR A 200 12.74 15.66 4.34
CA THR A 200 11.39 15.79 3.78
C THR A 200 10.72 14.42 3.66
N GLY A 201 11.43 13.42 3.13
CA GLY A 201 10.92 12.04 3.01
C GLY A 201 10.58 11.41 4.37
N LEU A 202 11.43 11.63 5.38
CA LEU A 202 11.23 11.15 6.74
C LEU A 202 10.04 11.84 7.41
N LEU A 203 9.90 13.17 7.27
CA LEU A 203 8.78 13.92 7.81
C LEU A 203 7.42 13.46 7.25
N LEU A 204 7.34 13.24 5.94
CA LEU A 204 6.15 12.69 5.29
C LEU A 204 5.78 11.34 5.90
N ASN A 205 6.76 10.46 6.08
CA ASN A 205 6.52 9.09 6.53
C ASN A 205 6.28 8.96 8.04
N ILE A 206 6.87 9.83 8.86
CA ILE A 206 6.59 9.90 10.30
C ILE A 206 5.16 10.41 10.53
N LYS A 207 4.81 11.55 9.93
CA LYS A 207 3.56 12.25 10.25
C LYS A 207 2.33 11.65 9.57
N LEU A 208 2.45 11.17 8.32
CA LEU A 208 1.29 10.78 7.51
C LEU A 208 1.09 9.27 7.44
N THR A 209 2.15 8.53 7.08
CA THR A 209 2.04 7.09 6.83
C THR A 209 2.37 6.24 8.05
N ARG A 210 2.99 6.84 9.07
CA ARG A 210 3.48 6.18 10.30
C ARG A 210 4.41 5.00 9.98
N LYS A 211 5.28 5.18 8.97
CA LYS A 211 6.21 4.16 8.47
C LYS A 211 7.63 4.29 8.99
N TRP A 212 7.84 5.10 10.03
CA TRP A 212 9.16 5.25 10.66
C TRP A 212 9.73 3.95 11.23
N PRO A 213 8.94 3.01 11.82
CA PRO A 213 9.49 1.74 12.29
C PRO A 213 10.05 0.91 11.13
N LEU A 214 9.37 0.94 9.98
CA LEU A 214 9.82 0.25 8.78
C LEU A 214 11.14 0.80 8.26
N MET A 215 11.25 2.12 8.13
CA MET A 215 12.47 2.77 7.64
C MET A 215 13.65 2.51 8.58
N LEU A 216 13.42 2.59 9.91
CA LEU A 216 14.45 2.30 10.91
C LEU A 216 14.87 0.83 10.85
N ALA A 217 13.92 -0.10 10.75
CA ALA A 217 14.21 -1.53 10.66
C ALA A 217 15.01 -1.89 9.41
N TRP A 218 14.66 -1.30 8.28
CA TRP A 218 15.39 -1.45 7.03
C TRP A 218 16.84 -0.95 7.19
N PHE A 219 17.05 0.25 7.74
CA PHE A 219 18.38 0.81 7.92
C PHE A 219 19.22 0.02 8.94
N VAL A 220 18.65 -0.32 10.09
CA VAL A 220 19.31 -1.15 11.11
C VAL A 220 19.68 -2.52 10.51
N GLY A 221 18.74 -3.15 9.81
CA GLY A 221 19.01 -4.42 9.11
C GLY A 221 20.12 -4.28 8.07
N PHE A 222 20.15 -3.17 7.34
CA PHE A 222 21.20 -2.88 6.35
C PHE A 222 22.58 -2.78 7.00
N VAL A 223 22.69 -2.10 8.14
CA VAL A 223 23.94 -2.03 8.91
C VAL A 223 24.33 -3.40 9.44
N LEU A 224 23.39 -4.16 10.00
CA LEU A 224 23.64 -5.51 10.54
C LEU A 224 24.12 -6.47 9.44
N GLN A 225 23.46 -6.52 8.28
CA GLN A 225 23.93 -7.39 7.19
C GLN A 225 25.30 -6.96 6.65
N ALA A 226 25.60 -5.66 6.66
CA ALA A 226 26.90 -5.16 6.23
C ALA A 226 28.01 -5.59 7.20
N LEU A 227 27.77 -5.53 8.51
CA LEU A 227 28.70 -6.05 9.51
C LEU A 227 28.91 -7.55 9.38
N VAL A 228 27.85 -8.32 9.14
CA VAL A 228 27.96 -9.77 8.88
C VAL A 228 28.83 -10.02 7.65
N ARG A 229 28.63 -9.29 6.55
CA ARG A 229 29.43 -9.45 5.34
C ARG A 229 30.89 -9.03 5.52
N ASP A 230 31.13 -7.97 6.28
CA ASP A 230 32.48 -7.51 6.60
C ASP A 230 33.25 -8.58 7.41
N VAL A 231 32.61 -9.13 8.45
CA VAL A 231 33.24 -10.13 9.33
C VAL A 231 33.41 -11.49 8.66
N PHE A 232 32.41 -11.96 7.90
CA PHE A 232 32.38 -13.35 7.42
C PHE A 232 32.71 -13.52 5.93
N LEU A 233 32.51 -12.50 5.10
CA LEU A 233 32.69 -12.59 3.64
C LEU A 233 33.87 -11.76 3.14
N GLY A 234 34.56 -11.02 4.03
CA GLY A 234 35.74 -10.22 3.69
C GLY A 234 35.44 -8.97 2.88
N ASP A 235 34.17 -8.58 2.78
CA ASP A 235 33.79 -7.27 2.24
C ASP A 235 34.33 -6.16 3.16
N ARG A 236 34.45 -4.93 2.65
CA ARG A 236 34.78 -3.78 3.53
C ARG A 236 33.50 -3.06 3.96
N PHE A 237 33.26 -2.97 5.27
CA PHE A 237 32.10 -2.28 5.84
C PHE A 237 31.94 -0.86 5.30
N ALA A 238 33.04 -0.12 5.22
CA ALA A 238 33.05 1.25 4.68
C ALA A 238 32.56 1.30 3.23
N SER A 239 32.93 0.32 2.40
CA SER A 239 32.46 0.23 1.01
C SER A 239 30.97 -0.07 0.95
N ILE A 240 30.45 -0.95 1.80
CA ILE A 240 29.00 -1.26 1.85
C ILE A 240 28.21 -0.03 2.33
N MET A 241 28.74 0.72 3.31
CA MET A 241 28.12 1.93 3.84
C MET A 241 28.13 3.12 2.87
N SER A 242 28.82 3.04 1.74
CA SER A 242 28.70 4.05 0.69
C SER A 242 27.32 4.04 0.01
N VAL A 243 26.66 2.88 -0.03
CA VAL A 243 25.33 2.71 -0.67
C VAL A 243 24.26 3.61 -0.05
N PRO A 244 24.05 3.63 1.28
CA PRO A 244 23.05 4.50 1.90
C PRO A 244 23.35 6.00 1.78
N MET A 245 24.55 6.39 1.36
CA MET A 245 24.91 7.79 1.09
C MET A 245 24.35 8.28 -0.25
N GLY A 246 23.93 7.38 -1.13
CA GLY A 246 23.36 7.74 -2.43
C GLY A 246 21.90 8.15 -2.36
N THR A 247 21.52 9.16 -3.17
CA THR A 247 20.13 9.64 -3.27
C THR A 247 19.14 8.53 -3.66
N ALA A 248 19.56 7.55 -4.47
CA ALA A 248 18.73 6.40 -4.82
C ALA A 248 18.30 5.59 -3.59
N PHE A 249 19.16 5.43 -2.58
CA PHE A 249 18.81 4.75 -1.33
C PHE A 249 17.77 5.54 -0.52
N VAL A 250 17.88 6.87 -0.50
CA VAL A 250 16.91 7.77 0.14
C VAL A 250 15.56 7.67 -0.56
N LEU A 251 15.53 7.73 -1.90
CA LEU A 251 14.29 7.58 -2.68
C LEU A 251 13.65 6.22 -2.45
N PHE A 252 14.43 5.15 -2.50
CA PHE A 252 13.97 3.80 -2.21
C PHE A 252 13.36 3.71 -0.81
N THR A 253 14.07 4.22 0.20
CA THR A 253 13.63 4.17 1.60
C THR A 253 12.37 5.00 1.84
N CYS A 254 12.29 6.22 1.32
CA CYS A 254 11.21 7.16 1.62
C CYS A 254 9.99 7.04 0.70
N TYR A 255 10.14 6.50 -0.51
CA TYR A 255 9.08 6.48 -1.52
C TYR A 255 8.74 5.08 -2.07
N MET A 256 9.61 4.06 -1.89
CA MET A 256 9.32 2.70 -2.36
C MET A 256 8.98 1.74 -1.23
N ILE A 257 9.90 1.58 -0.26
CA ILE A 257 9.69 0.66 0.87
C ILE A 257 8.46 1.08 1.70
N THR A 258 8.12 2.36 1.75
CA THR A 258 7.03 2.88 2.59
C THR A 258 5.66 2.89 1.92
N ASP A 259 5.54 2.36 0.70
CA ASP A 259 4.29 2.36 -0.05
C ASP A 259 3.14 1.75 0.79
N PRO A 260 2.09 2.53 1.11
CA PRO A 260 1.00 2.07 1.97
C PRO A 260 0.16 0.96 1.31
N GLY A 261 0.22 0.79 -0.02
CA GLY A 261 -0.49 -0.28 -0.72
C GLY A 261 0.02 -1.67 -0.36
N THR A 262 1.33 -1.79 -0.12
CA THR A 262 2.03 -3.07 -0.11
C THR A 262 2.65 -3.42 1.23
N THR A 263 2.82 -2.42 2.10
CA THR A 263 3.56 -2.59 3.36
C THR A 263 2.67 -2.74 4.59
N PRO A 264 3.11 -3.50 5.63
CA PRO A 264 2.33 -3.69 6.85
C PRO A 264 2.03 -2.39 7.60
N THR A 265 0.92 -2.37 8.35
CA THR A 265 0.51 -1.21 9.16
C THR A 265 1.01 -1.27 10.61
N LYS A 266 0.95 -2.45 11.25
CA LYS A 266 1.37 -2.63 12.66
C LYS A 266 2.90 -2.49 12.81
N PRO A 267 3.41 -1.78 13.84
CA PRO A 267 4.84 -1.49 13.99
C PRO A 267 5.72 -2.75 14.06
N GLY A 268 5.32 -3.79 14.81
CA GLY A 268 6.09 -5.04 14.84
C GLY A 268 6.19 -5.75 13.48
N ARG A 269 5.14 -5.66 12.65
CA ARG A 269 5.17 -6.21 11.28
C ARG A 269 5.96 -5.33 10.32
N GLN A 270 6.02 -4.03 10.58
CA GLN A 270 6.90 -3.12 9.85
C GLN A 270 8.37 -3.44 10.12
N TRP A 271 8.73 -3.72 11.38
CA TRP A 271 10.06 -4.19 11.74
C TRP A 271 10.46 -5.46 11.00
N LEU A 272 9.61 -6.50 11.08
CA LEU A 272 9.86 -7.75 10.38
C LEU A 272 10.01 -7.54 8.87
N PHE A 273 9.16 -6.71 8.26
CA PHE A 273 9.22 -6.43 6.83
C PHE A 273 10.52 -5.70 6.44
N GLY A 274 10.92 -4.65 7.16
CA GLY A 274 12.16 -3.92 6.91
C GLY A 274 13.41 -4.79 7.07
N LEU A 275 13.48 -5.56 8.16
CA LEU A 275 14.57 -6.51 8.40
C LEU A 275 14.61 -7.60 7.32
N SER A 276 13.46 -8.07 6.84
CA SER A 276 13.40 -9.05 5.76
C SER A 276 13.98 -8.50 4.45
N ILE A 277 13.66 -7.25 4.10
CA ILE A 277 14.25 -6.61 2.90
C ILE A 277 15.77 -6.52 3.06
N ALA A 278 16.26 -6.10 4.23
CA ALA A 278 17.70 -5.99 4.48
C ALA A 278 18.41 -7.35 4.43
N ALA A 279 17.80 -8.39 4.99
CA ALA A 279 18.34 -9.75 4.93
C ALA A 279 18.41 -10.26 3.48
N VAL A 280 17.34 -10.11 2.70
CA VAL A 280 17.32 -10.50 1.28
C VAL A 280 18.33 -9.68 0.48
N TYR A 281 18.42 -8.37 0.72
CA TYR A 281 19.44 -7.53 0.11
C TYR A 281 20.85 -8.04 0.40
N GLY A 282 21.16 -8.35 1.67
CA GLY A 282 22.48 -8.86 2.07
C GLY A 282 22.82 -10.19 1.40
N VAL A 283 21.85 -11.11 1.30
CA VAL A 283 22.02 -12.38 0.57
C VAL A 283 22.28 -12.14 -0.92
N LEU A 284 21.47 -11.32 -1.58
CA LEU A 284 21.66 -11.00 -2.99
C LEU A 284 23.02 -10.37 -3.25
N ALA A 285 23.44 -9.45 -2.38
CA ALA A 285 24.73 -8.78 -2.50
C ALA A 285 25.91 -9.74 -2.24
N ALA A 286 25.79 -10.67 -1.28
CA ALA A 286 26.79 -11.71 -1.06
C ALA A 286 26.92 -12.68 -2.25
N LEU A 287 25.83 -12.88 -3.01
CA LEU A 287 25.82 -13.66 -4.25
C LEU A 287 26.29 -12.85 -5.47
N GLY A 288 26.67 -11.58 -5.31
CA GLY A 288 27.08 -10.71 -6.40
C GLY A 288 25.94 -10.30 -7.34
N VAL A 289 24.68 -10.44 -6.92
CA VAL A 289 23.51 -10.07 -7.74
C VAL A 289 23.39 -8.55 -7.78
N PRO A 290 23.42 -7.91 -8.98
CA PRO A 290 23.27 -6.47 -9.08
C PRO A 290 21.84 -6.03 -8.72
N TYR A 291 21.65 -4.72 -8.51
CA TYR A 291 20.32 -4.12 -8.31
C TYR A 291 19.53 -4.66 -7.10
N GLY A 292 20.25 -5.16 -6.08
CA GLY A 292 19.66 -5.83 -4.92
C GLY A 292 18.58 -5.03 -4.17
N LEU A 293 18.60 -3.69 -4.21
CA LEU A 293 17.54 -2.86 -3.60
C LEU A 293 16.16 -3.20 -4.20
N PHE A 294 16.03 -3.13 -5.52
CA PHE A 294 14.75 -3.35 -6.19
C PHE A 294 14.32 -4.82 -6.10
N TYR A 295 15.26 -5.74 -6.30
CA TYR A 295 14.98 -7.18 -6.20
C TYR A 295 14.58 -7.60 -4.79
N SER A 296 15.26 -7.10 -3.74
CA SER A 296 14.91 -7.45 -2.37
C SER A 296 13.49 -7.04 -1.99
N LEU A 297 13.06 -5.81 -2.34
CA LEU A 297 11.70 -5.37 -2.10
C LEU A 297 10.68 -6.21 -2.89
N THR A 298 10.96 -6.52 -4.16
CA THR A 298 10.07 -7.36 -4.99
C THR A 298 9.93 -8.77 -4.40
N LEU A 299 11.04 -9.42 -4.04
CA LEU A 299 11.03 -10.77 -3.48
C LEU A 299 10.32 -10.84 -2.13
N VAL A 300 10.55 -9.87 -1.24
CA VAL A 300 9.87 -9.83 0.06
C VAL A 300 8.37 -9.54 -0.10
N CYS A 301 7.98 -8.63 -1.00
CA CYS A 301 6.58 -8.39 -1.33
C CYS A 301 5.90 -9.64 -1.91
N LEU A 302 6.59 -10.35 -2.80
CA LEU A 302 6.09 -11.59 -3.41
C LEU A 302 5.92 -12.69 -2.35
N GLY A 303 6.95 -12.94 -1.54
CA GLY A 303 6.91 -13.92 -0.45
C GLY A 303 5.80 -13.62 0.56
N ARG A 304 5.65 -12.34 0.95
CA ARG A 304 4.54 -11.88 1.79
C ARG A 304 3.19 -12.10 1.11
N GLY A 305 3.08 -11.81 -0.18
CA GLY A 305 1.88 -12.03 -0.98
C GLY A 305 1.48 -13.50 -0.99
N ILE A 306 2.42 -14.40 -1.29
CA ILE A 306 2.22 -15.85 -1.24
C ILE A 306 1.75 -16.28 0.15
N GLY A 307 2.43 -15.86 1.22
CA GLY A 307 2.04 -16.20 2.58
C GLY A 307 0.63 -15.74 2.96
N LEU A 308 0.22 -14.54 2.54
CA LEU A 308 -1.15 -14.04 2.73
C LEU A 308 -2.17 -14.82 1.90
N GLY A 309 -1.82 -15.20 0.66
CA GLY A 309 -2.65 -16.03 -0.20
C GLY A 309 -2.89 -17.42 0.40
N VAL A 310 -1.83 -18.08 0.85
CA VAL A 310 -1.91 -19.39 1.53
C VAL A 310 -2.77 -19.30 2.78
N LEU A 311 -2.56 -18.29 3.63
CA LEU A 311 -3.37 -18.07 4.83
C LEU A 311 -4.85 -17.86 4.49
N ALA A 312 -5.14 -17.11 3.42
CA ALA A 312 -6.51 -16.90 2.96
C ALA A 312 -7.17 -18.20 2.48
N LEU A 313 -6.43 -19.06 1.78
CA LEU A 313 -6.92 -20.38 1.35
C LEU A 313 -7.18 -21.30 2.54
N VAL A 314 -6.27 -21.35 3.52
CA VAL A 314 -6.44 -22.16 4.73
C VAL A 314 -7.67 -21.70 5.52
N ARG A 315 -7.84 -20.39 5.72
CA ARG A 315 -9.03 -19.84 6.42
C ARG A 315 -10.33 -20.12 5.68
N ARG A 316 -10.32 -20.08 4.34
CA ARG A 316 -11.50 -20.46 3.54
C ARG A 316 -11.87 -21.93 3.70
N ARG A 317 -10.87 -22.82 3.80
CA ARG A 317 -11.11 -24.25 4.04
C ARG A 317 -11.59 -24.54 5.46
N GLN A 318 -11.11 -23.79 6.46
CA GLN A 318 -11.51 -23.93 7.86
C GLN A 318 -12.86 -23.28 8.18
N ALA A 319 -13.36 -22.41 7.32
CA ALA A 319 -14.71 -21.89 7.45
C ALA A 319 -15.70 -23.03 7.20
N VAL A 320 -16.18 -23.65 8.29
CA VAL A 320 -17.31 -24.58 8.25
C VAL A 320 -18.47 -23.86 7.56
N PRO A 321 -19.11 -24.44 6.54
CA PRO A 321 -20.32 -23.87 5.99
C PRO A 321 -21.34 -23.81 7.13
N THR A 322 -21.66 -22.61 7.63
CA THR A 322 -22.85 -22.45 8.45
C THR A 322 -24.00 -22.95 7.59
N PRO A 323 -24.77 -23.97 8.02
CA PRO A 323 -25.96 -24.37 7.28
C PRO A 323 -26.77 -23.10 7.07
N ALA A 324 -27.09 -22.80 5.81
CA ALA A 324 -28.01 -21.74 5.50
C ALA A 324 -29.22 -21.97 6.40
N ALA A 325 -29.51 -21.04 7.31
CA ALA A 325 -30.74 -21.07 8.07
C ALA A 325 -31.83 -21.10 7.01
N THR A 326 -32.42 -22.28 6.82
CA THR A 326 -33.59 -22.49 6.00
C THR A 326 -34.57 -21.47 6.53
N SER A 327 -34.76 -20.38 5.78
CA SER A 327 -35.86 -19.47 6.03
C SER A 327 -37.08 -20.34 5.81
N VAL A 328 -37.61 -20.90 6.90
CA VAL A 328 -38.92 -21.50 6.91
C VAL A 328 -39.81 -20.40 6.37
N LEU A 329 -40.28 -20.61 5.14
CA LEU A 329 -41.34 -19.83 4.53
C LEU A 329 -42.43 -19.74 5.59
N ALA A 330 -42.57 -18.56 6.19
CA ALA A 330 -43.72 -18.25 7.00
C ALA A 330 -44.93 -18.42 6.08
N VAL A 331 -45.66 -19.52 6.26
CA VAL A 331 -46.95 -19.75 5.65
C VAL A 331 -47.80 -18.53 6.00
N PRO A 332 -48.35 -17.79 5.01
CA PRO A 332 -49.24 -16.69 5.32
C PRO A 332 -50.46 -17.25 6.03
N SER A 333 -50.65 -16.89 7.31
CA SER A 333 -51.91 -17.16 7.99
C SER A 333 -53.01 -16.39 7.25
N ALA A 334 -53.86 -17.11 6.52
CA ALA A 334 -55.06 -16.55 5.94
C ALA A 334 -55.92 -15.94 7.06
N ARG A 335 -56.10 -14.62 7.05
CA ARG A 335 -57.12 -13.97 7.86
C ARG A 335 -58.48 -14.29 7.23
N PRO A 336 -59.49 -14.72 8.00
CA PRO A 336 -60.86 -14.80 7.48
C PRO A 336 -61.40 -13.39 7.24
N THR A 337 -61.84 -13.15 6.01
CA THR A 337 -62.56 -11.94 5.58
C THR A 337 -63.92 -11.87 6.30
N PRO A 338 -64.29 -10.76 6.96
CA PRO A 338 -65.66 -10.58 7.43
C PRO A 338 -66.56 -10.27 6.24
N LEU A 339 -67.58 -11.10 6.03
CA LEU A 339 -68.71 -10.81 5.14
C LEU A 339 -69.46 -9.59 5.68
N LEU A 340 -69.38 -8.47 4.96
CA LEU A 340 -70.29 -7.34 5.15
C LEU A 340 -71.64 -7.72 4.55
N VAL A 341 -72.59 -7.99 5.43
CA VAL A 341 -74.03 -8.04 5.12
C VAL A 341 -74.47 -6.61 4.78
N ARG A 342 -75.10 -6.46 3.60
CA ARG A 342 -75.88 -5.28 3.24
C ARG A 342 -77.23 -5.36 3.94
N GLU A 343 -77.55 -4.36 4.74
CA GLU A 343 -78.87 -3.72 4.84
C GLU A 343 -78.65 -2.22 5.06
#